data_AF-A0A7W0TDP5-F1
#
_entry.id   AF-A0A7W0TDP5-F1
#
_cell.length_a   1.000
_cell.length_b   1.000
_cell.length_c   1.000
_cell.angle_alpha   90.00
_cell.angle_beta   90.00
_cell.angle_gamma   90.00
#
_symmetry.space_group_name_H-M   'P 1'
#
loop_
_entity.id
_entity.type
_entity.pdbx_description
1 polymer ?
#
loop_
_entity_poly.entity_id
_entity_poly.type
_entity_poly.pdbx_seq_one_letter_code
_entity_poly.pdbx_strand_id
1 'polypeptide(L)'
;MHKRVYVGVAMAAVIAALTIAAVGGAGGAPQSTTLTGAAEVPGPGDPDGAGTASLRLNPGQEEICYELTVSNIAPATAAHIHIGGPAVAGPVVVGLMPPTSGSSSACASVPRDLVLNILKNPAGFYVNVHNMPYPAGAVRGQLSRP
;
A
#
# COMPACT_ATOMS: atom_id res chain seq x y z
N MET A 1 -5.12 36.60 73.54
CA MET A 1 -5.51 36.85 72.13
C MET A 1 -5.09 35.64 71.30
N HIS A 2 -6.00 34.71 71.03
CA HIS A 2 -5.73 33.47 70.30
C HIS A 2 -5.83 33.70 68.79
N LYS A 3 -4.72 33.52 68.05
CA LYS A 3 -4.73 33.50 66.58
C LYS A 3 -4.85 32.04 66.12
N ARG A 4 -5.94 31.75 65.41
CA ARG A 4 -6.25 30.43 64.84
C ARG A 4 -5.37 30.17 63.61
N VAL A 5 -4.78 28.99 63.58
CA VAL A 5 -4.04 28.43 62.44
C VAL A 5 -5.06 27.80 61.48
N TYR A 6 -5.01 28.15 60.20
CA TYR A 6 -5.74 27.43 59.15
C TYR A 6 -4.76 26.55 58.36
N VAL A 7 -5.01 25.25 58.40
CA VAL A 7 -4.30 24.23 57.63
C VAL A 7 -4.93 24.19 56.23
N GLY A 8 -4.19 24.62 55.21
CA GLY A 8 -4.58 24.46 53.81
C GLY A 8 -4.13 23.08 53.31
N VAL A 9 -5.10 22.22 52.99
CA VAL A 9 -4.86 20.92 52.36
C VAL A 9 -4.44 21.15 50.91
N ALA A 10 -3.20 20.77 50.56
CA ALA A 10 -2.72 20.80 49.19
C ALA A 10 -3.27 19.59 48.42
N MET A 11 -4.10 19.84 47.39
CA MET A 11 -4.48 18.81 46.43
C MET A 11 -3.31 18.52 45.49
N ALA A 12 -2.80 17.30 45.52
CA ALA A 12 -1.87 16.80 44.52
C ALA A 12 -2.62 16.46 43.23
N ALA A 13 -2.38 17.23 42.17
CA ALA A 13 -2.86 16.91 40.82
C ALA A 13 -1.97 15.80 40.23
N VAL A 14 -2.52 14.58 40.12
CA VAL A 14 -1.89 13.49 39.37
C VAL A 14 -2.13 13.75 37.88
N ILE A 15 -1.11 14.23 37.18
CA ILE A 15 -1.14 14.32 35.72
C ILE A 15 -0.82 12.93 35.18
N ALA A 16 -1.84 12.19 34.77
CA ALA A 16 -1.68 10.95 34.02
C ALA A 16 -1.15 11.30 32.62
N ALA A 17 0.14 11.01 32.37
CA ALA A 17 0.71 11.12 31.04
C ALA A 17 0.15 9.99 30.17
N LEU A 18 -0.81 10.33 29.30
CA LEU A 18 -1.29 9.46 28.25
C LEU A 18 -0.17 9.33 27.19
N THR A 19 0.56 8.22 27.22
CA THR A 19 1.45 7.86 26.12
C THR A 19 0.59 7.38 24.96
N ILE A 20 0.34 8.27 24.00
CA ILE A 20 -0.21 7.88 22.71
C ILE A 20 0.88 7.07 22.02
N ALA A 21 0.70 5.74 21.95
CA ALA A 21 1.47 4.91 21.04
C ALA A 21 1.18 5.42 19.62
N ALA A 22 2.21 5.96 18.95
CA ALA A 22 2.09 6.36 17.56
C ALA A 22 1.78 5.10 16.73
N VAL A 23 0.56 5.03 16.20
CA VAL A 23 0.24 4.06 15.16
C VAL A 23 1.12 4.40 13.96
N GLY A 24 2.02 3.50 13.58
CA GLY A 24 2.93 3.70 12.46
C GLY A 24 2.15 3.74 11.15
N GLY A 25 1.75 4.93 10.70
CA GLY A 25 1.09 5.11 9.41
C GLY A 25 1.03 6.57 9.03
N ALA A 26 2.01 7.04 8.26
CA ALA A 26 1.95 8.20 7.32
C ALA A 26 3.32 8.60 6.72
N GLY A 27 4.33 7.72 6.75
CA GLY A 27 5.59 7.96 6.03
C GLY A 27 5.50 7.51 4.56
N GLY A 28 6.32 8.09 3.69
CA GLY A 28 6.59 7.56 2.36
C GLY A 28 5.89 8.30 1.23
N ALA A 29 6.57 8.35 0.09
CA ALA A 29 6.07 9.05 -1.09
C ALA A 29 4.93 8.23 -1.72
N PRO A 30 3.75 8.84 -1.95
CA PRO A 30 2.59 8.12 -2.46
C PRO A 30 2.78 7.75 -3.94
N GLN A 31 2.34 6.56 -4.31
CA GLN A 31 2.10 6.15 -5.70
C GLN A 31 0.71 5.53 -5.79
N SER A 32 0.07 5.60 -6.94
CA SER A 32 -1.20 4.94 -7.16
C SER A 32 -1.37 4.50 -8.61
N THR A 33 -2.37 3.65 -8.84
CA THR A 33 -2.82 3.29 -10.18
C THR A 33 -4.26 2.75 -10.16
N THR A 34 -4.95 2.89 -11.29
CA THR A 34 -6.19 2.18 -11.59
C THR A 34 -5.84 0.94 -12.40
N LEU A 35 -6.46 -0.18 -12.02
CA LEU A 35 -6.26 -1.48 -12.64
C LEU A 35 -7.44 -1.77 -13.58
N THR A 36 -7.14 -2.20 -14.80
CA THR A 36 -8.15 -2.66 -15.77
C THR A 36 -7.65 -3.88 -16.53
N GLY A 37 -8.54 -4.75 -16.99
CA GLY A 37 -8.13 -5.85 -17.88
C GLY A 37 -7.66 -5.39 -19.25
N ALA A 38 -8.13 -4.24 -19.73
CA ALA A 38 -7.69 -3.65 -21.00
C ALA A 38 -6.21 -3.20 -20.98
N ALA A 39 -5.65 -2.94 -19.80
CA ALA A 39 -4.25 -2.55 -19.65
C ALA A 39 -3.28 -3.76 -19.56
N GLU A 40 -3.81 -4.99 -19.56
CA GLU A 40 -3.00 -6.19 -19.49
C GLU A 40 -2.15 -6.43 -20.74
N VAL A 41 -0.92 -6.87 -20.51
CA VAL A 41 0.03 -7.22 -21.57
C VAL A 41 0.82 -8.46 -21.15
N PRO A 42 0.89 -9.52 -21.99
CA PRO A 42 0.01 -9.74 -23.14
C PRO A 42 -1.44 -9.88 -22.69
N GLY A 43 -2.35 -9.18 -23.38
CA GLY A 43 -3.78 -9.26 -23.09
C GLY A 43 -4.48 -10.40 -23.84
N PRO A 44 -5.80 -10.54 -23.67
CA PRO A 44 -6.66 -9.70 -22.84
C PRO A 44 -6.61 -10.09 -21.36
N GLY A 45 -6.82 -9.09 -20.48
CA GLY A 45 -7.25 -9.33 -19.10
C GLY A 45 -8.76 -9.51 -19.00
N ASP A 46 -9.27 -9.41 -17.77
CA ASP A 46 -10.71 -9.52 -17.47
C ASP A 46 -11.47 -8.30 -18.04
N PRO A 47 -12.40 -8.47 -19.00
CA PRO A 47 -12.94 -7.36 -19.78
C PRO A 47 -13.74 -6.34 -18.95
N ASP A 48 -14.33 -6.75 -17.83
CA ASP A 48 -15.05 -5.89 -16.88
C ASP A 48 -14.35 -5.76 -15.52
N GLY A 49 -13.17 -6.39 -15.38
CA GLY A 49 -12.34 -6.32 -14.20
C GLY A 49 -11.82 -4.91 -13.94
N ALA A 50 -11.96 -4.49 -12.68
CA ALA A 50 -11.49 -3.18 -12.24
C ALA A 50 -10.77 -3.30 -10.89
N GLY A 51 -9.93 -2.32 -10.59
CA GLY A 51 -9.30 -2.21 -9.29
C GLY A 51 -8.51 -0.93 -9.09
N THR A 52 -7.95 -0.76 -7.89
CA THR A 52 -7.01 0.31 -7.57
C THR A 52 -5.89 -0.22 -6.70
N ALA A 53 -4.70 0.37 -6.84
CA ALA A 53 -3.61 0.18 -5.90
C ALA A 53 -3.12 1.54 -5.40
N SER A 54 -3.02 1.69 -4.08
CA SER A 54 -2.43 2.84 -3.40
C SER A 54 -1.23 2.38 -2.61
N LEU A 55 -0.07 3.02 -2.82
CA LEU A 55 1.20 2.61 -2.25
C LEU A 55 1.89 3.77 -1.53
N ARG A 56 2.63 3.46 -0.47
CA ARG A 56 3.53 4.34 0.27
C ARG A 56 4.93 3.77 0.24
N LEU A 57 5.80 4.45 -0.50
CA LEU A 57 7.18 4.02 -0.75
C LEU A 57 8.10 4.65 0.31
N ASN A 58 8.69 3.79 1.15
CA ASN A 58 9.47 4.17 2.31
C ASN A 58 10.93 3.71 2.17
N PRO A 59 11.80 4.48 1.48
CA PRO A 59 13.17 4.05 1.24
C PRO A 59 14.00 4.00 2.54
N GLY A 60 13.65 4.80 3.56
CA GLY A 60 14.32 4.79 4.86
C GLY A 60 14.03 3.54 5.69
N GLN A 61 12.92 2.87 5.41
CA GLN A 61 12.43 1.69 6.10
C GLN A 61 12.56 0.43 5.23
N GLU A 62 13.07 0.57 4.01
CA GLU A 62 13.20 -0.54 3.05
C GLU A 62 11.87 -1.29 2.86
N GLU A 63 10.81 -0.51 2.63
CA GLU A 63 9.44 -1.02 2.65
C GLU A 63 8.51 -0.29 1.69
N ILE A 64 7.52 -1.04 1.18
CA ILE A 64 6.37 -0.51 0.45
C ILE A 64 5.10 -0.97 1.17
N CYS A 65 4.37 -0.03 1.77
CA CYS A 65 3.03 -0.28 2.30
C CYS A 65 2.00 -0.05 1.21
N TYR A 66 0.97 -0.88 1.13
CA TYR A 66 0.00 -0.80 0.05
C TYR A 66 -1.41 -1.19 0.49
N GLU A 67 -2.37 -0.68 -0.25
CA GLU A 67 -3.76 -1.11 -0.28
C GLU A 67 -4.13 -1.43 -1.72
N LEU A 68 -4.74 -2.58 -1.92
CA LEU A 68 -5.15 -3.09 -3.23
C LEU A 68 -6.62 -3.48 -3.14
N THR A 69 -7.39 -3.05 -4.12
CA THR A 69 -8.82 -3.38 -4.24
C THR A 69 -9.12 -3.83 -5.66
N VAL A 70 -10.03 -4.78 -5.79
CA VAL A 70 -10.50 -5.33 -7.07
C VAL A 70 -11.99 -5.61 -7.01
N SER A 71 -12.64 -5.54 -8.16
CA SER A 71 -14.05 -5.87 -8.36
C SER A 71 -14.26 -6.50 -9.72
N ASN A 72 -15.33 -7.29 -9.87
CA ASN A 72 -15.69 -7.95 -11.14
C ASN A 72 -14.57 -8.81 -11.71
N ILE A 73 -13.85 -9.52 -10.85
CA ILE A 73 -12.89 -10.55 -11.26
C ILE A 73 -13.21 -11.84 -10.52
N ALA A 74 -12.83 -12.99 -11.11
CA ALA A 74 -12.78 -14.24 -10.35
C ALA A 74 -11.78 -14.12 -9.17
N PRO A 75 -11.92 -14.94 -8.11
CA PRO A 75 -11.07 -14.86 -6.92
C PRO A 75 -9.58 -14.75 -7.25
N ALA A 76 -8.92 -13.71 -6.72
CA ALA A 76 -7.52 -13.45 -6.97
C ALA A 76 -6.64 -14.59 -6.45
N THR A 77 -5.65 -15.01 -7.23
CA THR A 77 -4.69 -16.06 -6.87
C THR A 77 -3.28 -15.51 -6.61
N ALA A 78 -2.94 -14.37 -7.22
CA ALA A 78 -1.66 -13.70 -7.04
C ALA A 78 -1.80 -12.19 -7.27
N ALA A 79 -0.90 -11.40 -6.66
CA ALA A 79 -0.77 -9.97 -6.96
C ALA A 79 0.71 -9.57 -6.86
N HIS A 80 1.15 -8.69 -7.75
CA HIS A 80 2.57 -8.35 -7.90
C HIS A 80 2.79 -6.89 -8.28
N ILE A 81 3.97 -6.37 -7.94
CA ILE A 81 4.59 -5.25 -8.66
C ILE A 81 5.61 -5.84 -9.63
N HIS A 82 5.56 -5.39 -10.88
CA HIS A 82 6.51 -5.75 -11.93
C HIS A 82 7.29 -4.53 -12.39
N ILE A 83 8.49 -4.76 -12.95
CA ILE A 83 9.22 -3.76 -13.72
C ILE A 83 8.91 -3.93 -15.21
N GLY A 84 8.43 -2.87 -15.85
CA GLY A 84 8.04 -2.86 -17.26
C GLY A 84 7.20 -1.62 -17.59
N GLY A 85 7.38 -1.10 -18.80
CA GLY A 85 6.55 -0.02 -19.34
C GLY A 85 5.15 -0.51 -19.74
N PRO A 86 4.24 0.41 -20.16
CA PRO A 86 2.85 0.07 -20.47
C PRO A 86 2.67 -1.08 -21.47
N ALA A 87 3.57 -1.21 -22.45
CA ALA A 87 3.50 -2.23 -23.50
C ALA A 87 4.40 -3.45 -23.26
N VAL A 88 5.02 -3.56 -22.08
CA VAL A 88 6.03 -4.59 -21.80
C VAL A 88 5.67 -5.36 -20.54
N ALA A 89 5.42 -6.67 -20.69
CA ALA A 89 5.39 -7.60 -19.58
C ALA A 89 6.82 -7.84 -19.10
N GLY A 90 7.11 -7.55 -17.83
CA GLY A 90 8.44 -7.76 -17.27
C GLY A 90 8.41 -8.58 -15.98
N PRO A 91 9.57 -8.83 -15.37
CA PRO A 91 9.66 -9.72 -14.21
C PRO A 91 9.00 -9.10 -12.97
N VAL A 92 8.54 -9.98 -12.07
CA VAL A 92 8.07 -9.59 -10.73
C VAL A 92 9.24 -9.00 -9.94
N VAL A 93 8.99 -7.87 -9.28
CA VAL A 93 9.95 -7.24 -8.36
C VAL A 93 9.44 -7.20 -6.92
N VAL A 94 8.13 -7.27 -6.70
CA VAL A 94 7.52 -7.38 -5.36
C VAL A 94 6.32 -8.33 -5.39
N GLY A 95 6.29 -9.28 -4.47
CA GLY A 95 5.09 -10.08 -4.18
C GLY A 95 4.14 -9.34 -3.27
N LEU A 96 2.85 -9.32 -3.63
CA LEU A 96 1.79 -8.71 -2.84
C LEU A 96 0.80 -9.78 -2.36
N MET A 97 0.22 -9.56 -1.19
CA MET A 97 -0.94 -10.33 -0.73
C MET A 97 -2.08 -10.19 -1.75
N PRO A 98 -2.63 -11.30 -2.28
CA PRO A 98 -3.73 -11.25 -3.23
C PRO A 98 -5.01 -10.75 -2.55
N PRO A 99 -5.82 -9.90 -3.21
CA PRO A 99 -7.10 -9.41 -2.69
C PRO A 99 -8.20 -10.48 -2.86
N THR A 100 -8.07 -11.62 -2.17
CA THR A 100 -8.95 -12.80 -2.34
C THR A 100 -10.41 -12.52 -2.04
N SER A 101 -10.70 -11.56 -1.16
CA SER A 101 -12.05 -11.07 -0.82
C SER A 101 -12.35 -9.68 -1.40
N GLY A 102 -11.69 -9.29 -2.48
CA GLY A 102 -11.86 -7.98 -3.14
C GLY A 102 -10.95 -6.87 -2.60
N SER A 103 -10.26 -7.09 -1.48
CA SER A 103 -9.24 -6.15 -0.98
C SER A 103 -8.12 -6.86 -0.21
N SER A 104 -6.98 -6.20 -0.13
CA SER A 104 -5.82 -6.61 0.67
C SER A 104 -4.96 -5.40 1.02
N SER A 105 -4.37 -5.39 2.21
CA SER A 105 -3.37 -4.39 2.60
C SER A 105 -2.27 -5.04 3.42
N ALA A 106 -1.04 -4.61 3.18
CA ALA A 106 0.13 -5.02 3.96
C ALA A 106 1.29 -4.07 3.69
N CYS A 107 2.42 -4.35 4.31
CA CYS A 107 3.69 -3.78 3.90
C CYS A 107 4.65 -4.89 3.47
N ALA A 108 5.35 -4.66 2.37
CA ALA A 108 6.35 -5.57 1.83
C ALA A 108 7.74 -4.98 2.07
N SER A 109 8.59 -5.74 2.76
CA SER A 109 10.01 -5.41 2.90
C SER A 109 10.69 -5.59 1.54
N VAL A 110 11.36 -4.54 1.07
CA VAL A 110 11.99 -4.47 -0.25
C VAL A 110 13.30 -3.68 -0.17
N PRO A 111 14.31 -4.03 -0.98
CA PRO A 111 15.57 -3.29 -1.01
C PRO A 111 15.37 -1.79 -1.26
N ARG A 112 16.15 -0.96 -0.55
CA ARG A 112 16.10 0.50 -0.66
C ARG A 112 16.24 1.01 -2.10
N ASP A 113 17.12 0.40 -2.87
CA ASP A 113 17.39 0.75 -4.28
C ASP A 113 16.16 0.51 -5.16
N LEU A 114 15.40 -0.56 -4.93
CA LEU A 114 14.14 -0.81 -5.62
C LEU A 114 13.13 0.31 -5.31
N VAL A 115 12.97 0.69 -4.04
CA VAL A 115 12.07 1.79 -3.65
C VAL A 115 12.45 3.08 -4.36
N LEU A 116 13.75 3.42 -4.38
CA LEU A 116 14.26 4.61 -5.06
C LEU A 116 14.07 4.54 -6.58
N ASN A 117 14.19 3.35 -7.18
CA ASN A 117 13.99 3.16 -8.61
C ASN A 117 12.53 3.41 -9.01
N ILE A 118 11.57 2.86 -8.25
CA ILE A 118 10.14 3.12 -8.46
C ILE A 118 9.85 4.61 -8.26
N LEU A 119 10.40 5.24 -7.22
CA LEU A 119 10.22 6.68 -7.00
C LEU A 119 10.77 7.54 -8.13
N LYS A 120 11.87 7.12 -8.76
CA LYS A 120 12.49 7.83 -9.88
C LYS A 120 11.67 7.69 -11.15
N ASN A 121 11.21 6.49 -11.47
CA ASN A 121 10.49 6.17 -12.71
C ASN A 121 9.25 5.29 -12.44
N PRO A 122 8.17 5.82 -11.85
CA PRO A 122 7.02 4.99 -11.49
C PRO A 122 6.32 4.40 -12.72
N ALA A 123 6.29 5.13 -13.84
CA ALA A 123 5.72 4.64 -15.11
C ALA A 123 6.48 3.45 -15.72
N GLY A 124 7.67 3.12 -15.20
CA GLY A 124 8.42 1.89 -15.52
C GLY A 124 8.02 0.68 -14.67
N PHE A 125 6.99 0.78 -13.84
CA PHE A 125 6.49 -0.28 -12.97
C PHE A 125 4.97 -0.36 -13.01
N TYR A 126 4.44 -1.53 -12.70
CA TYR A 126 2.99 -1.75 -12.65
C TYR A 126 2.57 -2.72 -11.58
N VAL A 127 1.34 -2.57 -11.13
CA VAL A 127 0.65 -3.56 -10.29
C VAL A 127 -0.19 -4.45 -11.19
N ASN A 128 -0.19 -5.75 -10.90
CA ASN A 128 -1.01 -6.73 -11.58
C ASN A 128 -1.65 -7.70 -10.57
N VAL A 129 -2.87 -8.14 -10.84
CA VAL A 129 -3.60 -9.17 -10.08
C VAL A 129 -3.99 -10.28 -11.03
N HIS A 130 -3.75 -11.52 -10.63
CA HIS A 130 -4.04 -12.72 -11.39
C HIS A 130 -5.20 -13.49 -10.75
N ASN A 131 -5.89 -14.29 -11.56
CA ASN A 131 -6.86 -15.27 -11.09
C ASN A 131 -6.81 -16.52 -12.00
N MET A 132 -7.67 -17.50 -11.73
CA MET A 132 -7.65 -18.76 -12.50
C MET A 132 -8.03 -18.59 -14.00
N PRO A 133 -9.05 -17.79 -14.37
CA PRO A 133 -9.34 -17.51 -15.79
C PRO A 133 -8.26 -16.69 -16.51
N TYR A 134 -7.56 -15.79 -15.80
CA TYR A 134 -6.53 -14.91 -16.36
C TYR A 134 -5.20 -15.09 -15.62
N PRO A 135 -4.48 -16.20 -15.87
CA PRO A 135 -3.22 -16.49 -15.17
C PRO A 135 -2.09 -15.51 -15.55
N ALA A 136 -2.14 -14.92 -16.75
CA ALA A 136 -1.18 -13.90 -17.18
C ALA A 136 -1.43 -12.52 -16.53
N GLY A 137 -2.64 -12.27 -16.03
CA GLY A 137 -3.07 -11.00 -15.45
C GLY A 137 -4.56 -10.76 -15.72
N ALA A 138 -5.36 -10.59 -14.66
CA ALA A 138 -6.77 -10.23 -14.75
C ALA A 138 -6.95 -8.71 -14.86
N VAL A 139 -6.22 -7.93 -14.03
CA VAL A 139 -6.22 -6.47 -14.07
C VAL A 139 -4.83 -5.87 -13.79
N ARG A 140 -4.45 -4.85 -14.57
CA ARG A 140 -3.13 -4.20 -14.51
C ARG A 140 -3.24 -2.68 -14.55
N GLY A 141 -2.25 -2.01 -13.95
CA GLY A 141 -2.12 -0.56 -14.01
C GLY A 141 -0.68 -0.10 -13.75
N GLN A 142 -0.19 0.86 -14.55
CA GLN A 142 1.14 1.45 -14.35
C GLN A 142 1.12 2.39 -13.14
N LEU A 143 2.17 2.36 -12.33
CA LEU A 143 2.31 3.27 -11.21
C LEU A 143 2.51 4.71 -11.69
N SER A 144 1.89 5.64 -10.99
CA SER A 144 2.12 7.07 -11.16
C SER A 144 2.14 7.78 -9.81
N ARG A 145 2.70 8.99 -9.82
CA ARG A 145 2.48 9.93 -8.72
C ARG A 145 1.00 10.36 -8.77
N PRO A 146 0.29 10.42 -7.63
CA PRO A 146 -1.06 10.93 -7.57
C PRO A 146 -1.14 12.43 -7.89
#